data_AF-A0A161XFQ2-F1
#
_entry.id   AF-A0A161XFQ2-F1
#
_cell.length_a   1.000
_cell.length_b   1.000
_cell.length_c   1.000
_cell.angle_alpha   90.00
_cell.angle_beta   90.00
_cell.angle_gamma   90.00
#
_symmetry.space_group_name_H-M   'P 1'
#
loop_
_entity.id
_entity.type
_entity.pdbx_description
1 polymer ?
#
loop_
_entity_poly.entity_id
_entity_poly.type
_entity_poly.pdbx_seq_one_letter_code
_entity_poly.pdbx_strand_id
1 'polypeptide(L)'
;MKLEYRWAVLVCANPSTATGAHDSGCSEFQRVRALWGPYEESLSALATRHPHARVTGALMLHGDFHFGPVDRFEHVAGGGLCRFCKVGRGPMVKSIDGPVFACPSCYALRGYRPMHEKAEVMEFGVLIA
;
A
#
# COMPACT_ATOMS: atom_id res chain seq x y z
N MET A 1 31.13 7.34 -0.25
CA MET A 1 30.25 6.32 -0.87
C MET A 1 28.84 6.89 -0.92
N LYS A 2 28.18 6.91 -2.08
CA LYS A 2 26.87 7.56 -2.25
C LYS A 2 25.78 6.50 -2.10
N LEU A 3 24.87 6.67 -1.15
CA LEU A 3 23.68 5.82 -1.03
C LEU A 3 22.77 6.15 -2.21
N GLU A 4 22.50 5.16 -3.06
CA GLU A 4 21.60 5.31 -4.19
C GLU A 4 20.28 4.60 -3.90
N TYR A 5 19.23 5.40 -3.78
CA TYR A 5 17.88 4.92 -3.65
C TYR A 5 17.23 4.81 -5.02
N ARG A 6 16.49 3.74 -5.21
CA ARG A 6 15.60 3.53 -6.34
C ARG A 6 14.20 3.36 -5.81
N TRP A 7 13.28 4.15 -6.32
CA TRP A 7 11.86 4.04 -5.99
C TRP A 7 11.09 3.52 -7.18
N ALA A 8 10.03 2.76 -6.94
CA ALA A 8 9.12 2.33 -8.00
C ALA A 8 7.67 2.30 -7.52
N VAL A 9 6.75 2.66 -8.41
CA VAL A 9 5.32 2.42 -8.23
C VAL A 9 4.96 1.17 -9.00
N LEU A 10 4.36 0.21 -8.29
CA LEU A 10 3.93 -1.07 -8.82
C LEU A 10 2.41 -1.17 -8.67
N VAL A 11 1.70 -1.50 -9.73
CA VAL A 11 0.24 -1.54 -9.79
C VAL A 11 -0.21 -2.98 -10.05
N CYS A 12 -1.22 -3.43 -9.31
CA CYS A 12 -1.83 -4.75 -9.54
C CYS A 12 -2.53 -4.77 -10.91
N ALA A 13 -2.35 -5.85 -11.67
CA ALA A 13 -3.03 -6.01 -12.95
C ALA A 13 -4.55 -6.23 -12.82
N ASN A 14 -5.01 -6.73 -11.66
CA ASN A 14 -6.43 -6.90 -11.38
C ASN A 14 -7.05 -5.57 -10.91
N PRO A 15 -7.98 -4.97 -11.67
CA PRO A 15 -8.56 -3.67 -11.34
C PRO A 15 -9.70 -3.74 -10.31
N SER A 16 -10.10 -4.95 -9.88
CA SER A 16 -11.24 -5.13 -8.99
C SER A 16 -11.03 -4.45 -7.64
N THR A 17 -12.00 -3.62 -7.23
CA THR A 17 -12.12 -3.03 -5.90
C THR A 17 -13.14 -3.78 -5.02
N ALA A 18 -13.65 -4.92 -5.50
CA ALA A 18 -14.59 -5.73 -4.75
C ALA A 18 -13.94 -6.32 -3.49
N THR A 19 -14.70 -6.32 -2.40
CA THR A 19 -14.32 -6.96 -1.14
C THR A 19 -13.86 -8.40 -1.38
N GLY A 20 -12.65 -8.72 -0.97
CA GLY A 20 -12.09 -10.08 -1.09
C GLY A 20 -11.28 -10.35 -2.35
N ALA A 21 -11.31 -9.46 -3.34
CA ALA A 21 -10.64 -9.70 -4.62
C ALA A 21 -9.11 -9.84 -4.52
N HIS A 22 -8.50 -9.40 -3.41
CA HIS A 22 -7.05 -9.40 -3.20
C HIS A 22 -6.64 -9.93 -1.82
N ASP A 23 -7.54 -10.66 -1.14
CA ASP A 23 -7.27 -11.22 0.20
C ASP A 23 -6.16 -12.28 0.20
N SER A 24 -5.97 -12.98 -0.92
CA SER A 24 -4.84 -13.89 -1.16
C SER A 24 -3.54 -13.16 -1.49
N GLY A 25 -3.57 -11.83 -1.53
CA GLY A 25 -2.50 -10.98 -2.03
C GLY A 25 -2.50 -10.86 -3.55
N CYS A 26 -2.00 -9.73 -4.05
CA CYS A 26 -1.75 -9.52 -5.47
C CYS A 26 -0.44 -10.21 -5.87
N SER A 27 -0.49 -11.09 -6.87
CA SER A 27 0.69 -11.76 -7.43
C SER A 27 1.28 -11.03 -8.64
N GLU A 28 0.44 -10.31 -9.39
CA GLU A 28 0.82 -9.67 -10.65
C GLU A 28 0.92 -8.16 -10.48
N PHE A 29 2.15 -7.68 -10.33
CA PHE A 29 2.45 -6.26 -10.24
C PHE A 29 3.22 -5.78 -11.47
N GLN A 30 2.70 -4.74 -12.11
CA GLN A 30 3.34 -4.04 -13.20
C GLN A 30 3.98 -2.74 -12.70
N ARG A 31 5.20 -2.45 -13.14
CA ARG A 31 5.90 -1.22 -12.78
C ARG A 31 5.45 -0.09 -13.70
N VAL A 32 4.82 0.93 -13.13
CA VAL A 32 4.30 2.09 -13.87
C VAL A 32 5.20 3.32 -13.79
N ARG A 33 6.07 3.39 -12.78
CA ARG A 33 7.09 4.45 -12.65
C ARG A 33 8.30 3.96 -11.86
N ALA A 34 9.48 4.48 -12.18
CA ALA A 34 10.68 4.32 -11.37
C ALA A 34 11.51 5.60 -11.36
N LEU A 35 12.13 5.89 -10.22
CA LEU A 35 12.97 7.07 -10.01
C LEU A 35 14.27 6.66 -9.31
N TRP A 36 15.35 7.36 -9.63
CA TRP A 36 16.63 7.29 -8.92
C TRP A 36 16.81 8.56 -8.09
N GLY A 37 17.23 8.41 -6.84
CA GLY A 37 17.42 9.52 -5.92
C GLY A 37 16.39 9.54 -4.78
N PRO A 38 16.13 10.72 -4.17
CA PRO A 38 15.29 10.83 -2.98
C PRO A 38 13.84 10.42 -3.26
N TYR A 39 13.11 10.10 -2.18
CA TYR A 39 11.66 9.86 -2.28
C TYR A 39 10.95 11.13 -2.74
N GLU A 40 10.05 10.99 -3.71
CA GLU A 40 9.17 12.07 -4.14
C GLU A 40 7.72 11.74 -3.76
N GLU A 41 7.00 12.71 -3.17
CA GLU A 41 5.57 12.57 -2.87
C GLU A 41 4.74 12.27 -4.13
N SER A 42 5.25 12.64 -5.31
CA SER A 42 4.67 12.36 -6.62
C SER A 42 4.45 10.85 -6.87
N LEU A 43 5.24 9.98 -6.23
CA LEU A 43 5.09 8.52 -6.31
C LEU A 43 3.86 8.03 -5.55
N SER A 44 3.63 8.55 -4.35
CA SER A 44 2.41 8.27 -3.58
C SER A 44 1.18 8.81 -4.30
N ALA A 45 1.24 10.04 -4.83
CA ALA A 45 0.14 10.63 -5.59
C ALA A 45 -0.19 9.89 -6.89
N LEU A 46 0.78 9.15 -7.45
CA LEU A 46 0.53 8.23 -8.56
C LEU A 46 -0.13 6.95 -8.06
N ALA A 47 0.40 6.35 -6.99
CA ALA A 47 -0.12 5.09 -6.43
C ALA A 47 -1.59 5.20 -5.98
N THR A 48 -2.02 6.34 -5.41
CA THR A 48 -3.42 6.58 -5.02
C THR A 48 -4.41 6.57 -6.18
N ARG A 49 -3.96 6.70 -7.42
CA ARG A 49 -4.84 6.71 -8.61
C ARG A 49 -5.19 5.31 -9.11
N HIS A 50 -4.59 4.29 -8.54
CA HIS A 50 -4.77 2.91 -8.96
C HIS A 50 -5.52 2.13 -7.90
N PRO A 51 -6.45 1.24 -8.28
CA PRO A 51 -7.20 0.40 -7.35
C PRO A 51 -6.27 -0.22 -6.32
N HIS A 52 -5.25 -0.97 -6.78
CA HIS A 52 -4.19 -1.53 -5.93
C HIS A 52 -2.80 -1.18 -6.43
N ALA A 53 -2.03 -0.56 -5.53
CA ALA A 53 -0.67 -0.14 -5.82
C ALA A 53 0.24 -0.29 -4.61
N ARG A 54 1.53 -0.32 -4.88
CA ARG A 54 2.58 -0.23 -3.87
C ARG A 54 3.72 0.68 -4.34
N VAL A 55 4.20 1.54 -3.47
CA VAL A 55 5.47 2.25 -3.67
C VAL A 55 6.54 1.44 -2.97
N THR A 56 7.61 1.07 -3.67
CA THR A 56 8.74 0.33 -3.08
C THR A 56 9.99 1.18 -3.18
N GLY A 57 10.79 1.17 -2.10
CA GLY A 57 12.17 1.63 -2.13
C GLY A 57 13.12 0.45 -2.29
N ALA A 58 14.23 0.65 -2.98
CA ALA A 58 15.39 -0.22 -2.96
C ALA A 58 16.63 0.64 -2.75
N LEU A 59 17.45 0.26 -1.78
CA LEU A 59 18.74 0.86 -1.52
C LEU A 59 19.81 -0.04 -2.13
N MET A 60 20.71 0.54 -2.92
CA MET A 60 21.88 -0.18 -3.40
C MET A 60 23.04 0.00 -2.39
N LEU A 61 23.49 -1.10 -1.78
CA LEU A 61 24.67 -1.14 -0.91
C LEU A 61 25.65 -2.18 -1.46
N HIS A 62 26.90 -1.77 -1.74
CA HIS A 62 27.96 -2.68 -2.19
C HIS A 62 27.63 -3.54 -3.43
N GLY A 63 26.70 -3.07 -4.29
CA GLY A 63 26.24 -3.83 -5.45
C GLY A 63 25.00 -4.69 -5.21
N ASP A 64 24.56 -4.80 -3.95
CA ASP A 64 23.36 -5.54 -3.56
C ASP A 64 22.15 -4.62 -3.39
N PHE A 65 20.98 -5.10 -3.81
CA PHE A 65 19.70 -4.40 -3.60
C PHE A 65 19.07 -4.81 -2.27
N HIS A 66 18.88 -3.83 -1.39
CA HIS A 66 18.13 -3.95 -0.16
C HIS A 66 16.79 -3.26 -0.30
N PHE A 67 15.69 -4.01 -0.25
CA PHE A 67 14.36 -3.43 -0.36
C PHE A 67 13.96 -2.71 0.94
N GLY A 68 13.52 -1.46 0.81
CA GLY A 68 13.03 -0.56 1.85
C GLY A 68 11.58 -0.13 1.60
N PRO A 69 11.01 0.75 2.45
CA PRO A 69 9.60 0.74 2.85
C PRO A 69 8.61 0.66 1.69
N VAL A 70 7.57 -0.14 1.92
CA VAL A 70 6.50 -0.43 0.98
C VAL A 70 5.22 0.26 1.44
N ASP A 71 4.91 1.43 0.89
CA ASP A 71 3.57 2.00 1.02
C ASP A 71 2.63 1.13 0.19
N ARG A 72 1.52 0.65 0.78
CA ARG A 72 0.48 -0.09 0.06
C ARG A 72 -0.79 0.74 0.00
N PHE A 73 -1.46 0.66 -1.14
CA PHE A 73 -2.72 1.31 -1.43
C PHE A 73 -3.71 0.21 -1.80
N GLU A 74 -4.73 0.05 -0.96
CA GLU A 74 -5.81 -0.92 -1.13
C GLU A 74 -7.16 -0.19 -1.14
N HIS A 75 -7.71 0.11 -2.32
CA HIS A 75 -9.00 0.81 -2.43
C HIS A 75 -10.19 -0.17 -2.41
N VAL A 76 -10.27 -0.94 -1.33
CA VAL A 76 -11.40 -1.83 -1.01
C VAL A 76 -12.17 -1.23 0.17
N ALA A 77 -13.49 -1.38 0.19
CA ALA A 77 -14.31 -0.94 1.31
C ALA A 77 -13.83 -1.59 2.63
N GLY A 78 -13.47 -0.75 3.60
CA GLY A 78 -12.90 -1.20 4.87
C GLY A 78 -11.42 -1.59 4.83
N GLY A 79 -10.72 -1.37 3.71
CA GLY A 79 -9.30 -1.69 3.54
C GLY A 79 -9.01 -3.18 3.33
N GLY A 80 -7.75 -3.56 3.60
CA GLY A 80 -7.29 -4.93 3.41
C GLY A 80 -7.70 -5.90 4.52
N LEU A 81 -7.59 -7.21 4.23
CA LEU A 81 -7.87 -8.27 5.20
C LEU A 81 -6.91 -8.18 6.40
N CYS A 82 -7.45 -8.18 7.61
CA CYS A 82 -6.69 -8.07 8.84
C CYS A 82 -5.66 -9.21 8.94
N ARG A 83 -4.38 -8.85 9.05
CA ARG A 83 -3.28 -9.82 9.19
C ARG A 83 -3.45 -10.73 10.39
N PHE A 84 -4.07 -10.24 11.47
CA PHE A 84 -4.10 -10.91 12.77
C PHE A 84 -5.26 -11.90 12.91
N CYS A 85 -6.49 -11.46 12.68
CA CYS A 85 -7.67 -12.33 12.84
C CYS A 85 -8.12 -12.99 11.54
N LYS A 86 -7.63 -12.54 10.37
CA LYS A 86 -8.03 -13.05 9.04
C LYS A 86 -9.54 -13.01 8.75
N VAL A 87 -10.31 -12.27 9.55
CA VAL A 87 -11.76 -12.13 9.42
C VAL A 87 -12.15 -10.68 9.19
N GLY A 88 -11.70 -9.77 10.05
CA GLY A 88 -12.00 -8.35 9.92
C GLY A 88 -11.19 -7.67 8.81
N ARG A 89 -11.60 -6.46 8.43
CA ARG A 89 -10.85 -5.56 7.54
C ARG A 89 -10.50 -4.26 8.26
N GLY A 90 -9.45 -3.61 7.81
CA GLY A 90 -9.15 -2.28 8.27
C GLY A 90 -7.96 -1.67 7.54
N PRO A 91 -7.57 -0.46 7.98
CA PRO A 91 -6.53 0.29 7.30
C PRO A 91 -5.16 -0.35 7.44
N MET A 92 -4.22 0.09 6.62
CA MET A 92 -2.81 -0.16 6.79
C MET A 92 -2.30 0.53 8.07
N VAL A 93 -1.62 -0.24 8.91
CA VAL A 93 -1.01 0.22 10.16
C VAL A 93 0.48 -0.13 10.17
N LYS A 94 1.27 0.64 10.92
CA LYS A 94 2.69 0.35 11.11
C LYS A 94 2.85 -0.71 12.21
N SER A 95 3.33 -1.89 11.86
CA SER A 95 3.74 -2.92 12.82
C SER A 95 5.26 -3.03 12.91
N ILE A 96 5.76 -3.81 13.88
CA ILE A 96 7.19 -4.10 14.02
C ILE A 96 7.74 -4.86 12.79
N ASP A 97 6.92 -5.67 12.15
CA ASP A 97 7.26 -6.44 10.94
C ASP A 97 7.07 -5.61 9.65
N GLY A 98 6.75 -4.32 9.77
CA GLY A 98 6.43 -3.42 8.66
C GLY A 98 4.93 -3.12 8.50
N PRO A 99 4.53 -2.47 7.38
CA PRO A 99 3.15 -2.10 7.12
C PRO A 99 2.24 -3.33 6.92
N VAL A 100 1.10 -3.36 7.62
CA VAL A 100 0.13 -4.47 7.58
C VAL A 100 -1.31 -3.94 7.65
N PHE A 101 -2.28 -4.62 7.04
CA PHE A 101 -3.69 -4.30 7.26
C PHE A 101 -4.18 -4.88 8.58
N ALA A 102 -4.92 -4.08 9.36
CA ALA A 102 -5.43 -4.50 10.65
C ALA A 102 -6.83 -3.93 10.91
N CYS A 103 -7.76 -4.77 11.39
CA CYS A 103 -9.09 -4.31 11.76
C CYS A 103 -9.08 -3.49 13.06
N PRO A 104 -10.11 -2.65 13.31
CA PRO A 104 -10.23 -1.80 14.50
C PRO A 104 -9.93 -2.52 15.82
N SER A 105 -10.50 -3.70 16.02
CA SER A 105 -10.29 -4.49 17.24
C SER A 105 -8.83 -4.92 17.40
N CYS A 106 -8.18 -5.36 16.31
CA CYS A 106 -6.83 -5.90 16.38
C CYS A 106 -5.74 -4.82 16.49
N TYR A 107 -5.88 -3.68 15.80
CA TYR A 107 -4.88 -2.62 15.96
C TYR A 107 -5.05 -1.88 17.29
N ALA A 108 -6.28 -1.71 17.81
CA ALA A 108 -6.52 -1.14 19.14
C ALA A 108 -5.88 -2.00 20.24
N LEU A 109 -6.08 -3.32 20.20
CA LEU A 109 -5.47 -4.26 21.15
C LEU A 109 -3.93 -4.20 21.14
N ARG A 110 -3.34 -3.88 19.99
CA ARG A 110 -1.88 -3.84 19.81
C ARG A 110 -1.27 -2.44 19.96
N GLY A 111 -2.09 -1.42 20.22
CA GLY A 111 -1.65 -0.03 20.30
C GLY A 111 -1.05 0.49 19.00
N TYR A 112 -1.35 -0.13 17.85
CA TYR A 112 -0.88 0.36 16.56
C TYR A 112 -1.71 1.57 16.16
N ARG A 113 -1.01 2.64 15.77
CA ARG A 113 -1.67 3.80 15.17
C ARG A 113 -1.95 3.49 13.71
N PRO A 114 -3.16 3.79 13.21
CA PRO A 114 -3.41 3.84 11.79
C PRO A 114 -2.33 4.70 11.13
N MET A 115 -1.68 4.18 10.10
CA MET A 115 -1.08 5.08 9.14
C MET A 115 -2.26 5.71 8.44
N HIS A 116 -2.29 7.04 8.30
CA HIS A 116 -3.33 7.67 7.49
C HIS A 116 -3.25 7.03 6.11
N GLU A 117 -4.16 6.11 5.83
CA GLU A 117 -4.45 5.71 4.47
C GLU A 117 -4.99 6.98 3.80
N LYS A 118 -4.34 7.38 2.71
CA LYS A 118 -5.04 8.10 1.65
C LYS A 118 -6.01 7.14 0.95
N ALA A 119 -6.81 6.42 1.72
CA ALA A 119 -8.11 5.97 1.31
C ALA A 119 -8.95 7.25 1.26
N GLU A 120 -8.71 8.06 0.23
CA GLU A 120 -9.78 8.94 -0.21
C GLU A 120 -10.91 7.98 -0.55
N VAL A 121 -11.90 7.97 0.34
CA VAL A 121 -13.23 7.50 0.02
C VAL A 121 -13.56 8.21 -1.27
N MET A 122 -13.44 7.53 -2.41
CA MET A 122 -14.10 7.99 -3.61
C MET A 122 -15.58 7.90 -3.27
N GLU A 123 -16.14 9.01 -2.78
CA GLU A 123 -17.54 9.28 -2.97
C GLU A 123 -17.75 9.26 -4.49
N PHE A 124 -18.14 8.09 -4.99
CA PHE A 124 -18.78 8.01 -6.29
C PHE A 124 -20.01 8.90 -6.17
N GLY A 125 -19.88 10.10 -6.72
CA GLY A 125 -20.96 11.05 -6.87
C GLY A 125 -22.15 10.30 -7.44
N VAL A 126 -23.17 10.12 -6.60
CA VAL A 126 -24.50 9.83 -7.05
C VAL A 126 -24.91 11.03 -7.88
N LEU A 127 -24.90 10.88 -9.20
CA LEU A 127 -25.71 11.70 -10.10
C LEU A 127 -27.16 11.43 -9.70
N ILE A 128 -27.70 12.27 -8.82
CA ILE A 128 -29.14 12.48 -8.74
C ILE A 128 -29.44 13.52 -9.81
N ALA A 129 -30.21 13.10 -10.80
CA ALA A 129 -30.74 13.90 -11.89
C ALA A 129 -31.61 15.06 -11.37
#